data_AF-A0A523AAG1-F1
#
_entry.id   AF-A0A523AAG1-F1
#
_cell.length_a   1.000
_cell.length_b   1.000
_cell.length_c   1.000
_cell.angle_alpha   90.00
_cell.angle_beta   90.00
_cell.angle_gamma   90.00
#
_symmetry.space_group_name_H-M   'P 1'
#
loop_
_entity.id
_entity.type
_entity.pdbx_description
1 polymer ?
#
loop_
_entity_poly.entity_id
_entity_poly.type
_entity_poly.pdbx_seq_one_letter_code
_entity_poly.pdbx_strand_id
1 'polypeptide(L)'
;MALKITITGKVHGVGYRAFLLEGADSLLIPNFEARNVKINGKEALIVLIDGEKEQIESFVRFVKENKPENAVVEEIRVEEYHGIVRDI
;
A
#
# COMPACT_ATOMS: atom_id res chain seq x y z
N MET A 1 -2.33 -9.51 -11.30
CA MET A 1 -2.42 -10.28 -10.03
C MET A 1 -2.66 -9.29 -8.92
N ALA A 2 -3.64 -9.56 -8.05
CA ALA A 2 -4.00 -8.61 -7.02
C ALA A 2 -3.38 -8.97 -5.67
N LEU A 3 -2.88 -7.95 -4.96
CA LEU A 3 -2.33 -8.08 -3.62
C LEU A 3 -3.01 -7.12 -2.65
N LYS A 4 -3.08 -7.54 -1.39
CA LYS A 4 -3.40 -6.70 -0.25
C LYS A 4 -2.15 -6.50 0.58
N ILE A 5 -1.78 -5.24 0.80
CA ILE A 5 -0.71 -4.84 1.71
C ILE A 5 -1.32 -4.18 2.92
N THR A 6 -0.97 -4.65 4.11
CA THR A 6 -1.37 -4.06 5.38
C THR A 6 -0.14 -3.48 6.05
N ILE A 7 -0.15 -2.18 6.31
CA ILE A 7 0.95 -1.45 6.96
C ILE A 7 0.44 -0.95 8.30
N THR A 8 1.06 -1.36 9.41
CA THR A 8 0.68 -0.96 10.76
C THR A 8 1.73 -0.04 11.38
N GLY A 9 1.33 0.77 12.36
CA GLY A 9 2.21 1.71 13.08
C GLY A 9 1.63 3.13 13.07
N LYS A 10 2.47 4.16 13.24
CA LYS A 10 2.06 5.57 13.10
C LYS A 10 2.03 5.92 11.61
N VAL A 11 0.88 5.71 10.97
CA VAL A 11 0.71 5.76 9.52
C VAL A 11 -0.45 6.63 9.05
N HIS A 12 -1.23 7.21 9.97
CA HIS A 12 -2.27 8.20 9.65
C HIS A 12 -1.73 9.63 9.77
N GLY A 13 -2.26 10.56 8.97
CA GLY A 13 -1.88 11.98 9.04
C GLY A 13 -0.45 12.30 8.59
N VAL A 14 0.30 11.32 8.08
CA VAL A 14 1.71 11.45 7.66
C VAL A 14 1.92 11.48 6.14
N GLY A 15 0.83 11.62 5.36
CA GLY A 15 0.91 11.66 3.89
C GLY A 15 1.01 10.29 3.20
N TYR A 16 0.91 9.19 3.95
CA TYR A 16 1.15 7.82 3.44
C TYR A 16 0.32 7.44 2.21
N ARG A 17 -0.97 7.81 2.17
CA ARG A 17 -1.84 7.50 1.02
C ARG A 17 -1.40 8.20 -0.26
N ALA A 18 -1.04 9.48 -0.18
CA ALA A 18 -0.56 10.26 -1.33
C ALA A 18 0.79 9.71 -1.80
N PHE A 19 1.71 9.45 -0.87
CA PHE A 19 3.01 8.85 -1.15
C PHE A 19 2.90 7.51 -1.91
N LEU A 20 1.99 6.64 -1.48
CA LEU A 20 1.78 5.36 -2.16
C LEU A 20 1.10 5.50 -3.52
N LEU A 21 0.20 6.48 -3.67
CA LEU A 21 -0.43 6.77 -4.95
C LEU A 21 0.61 7.24 -5.97
N GLU A 22 1.51 8.15 -5.59
CA GLU A 22 2.61 8.61 -6.45
C GLU A 22 3.55 7.46 -6.84
N GLY A 23 3.85 6.56 -5.90
CA GLY A 23 4.64 5.35 -6.17
C GLY A 23 3.93 4.38 -7.12
N ALA A 24 2.60 4.23 -7.00
CA ALA A 24 1.80 3.39 -7.88
C ALA A 24 1.78 3.95 -9.31
N ASP A 25 1.56 5.26 -9.44
CA ASP A 25 1.58 5.99 -10.71
C ASP A 25 2.95 5.89 -11.40
N SER A 26 4.03 6.13 -10.66
CA SER A 26 5.41 6.04 -11.17
C SER A 26 5.78 4.65 -11.68
N LEU A 27 5.15 3.60 -11.14
CA LEU A 27 5.35 2.21 -11.52
C LEU A 27 4.27 1.70 -12.50
N LEU A 28 3.40 2.59 -12.98
CA LEU A 28 2.33 2.31 -13.92
C LEU A 28 1.35 1.23 -13.43
N ILE A 29 1.13 1.16 -12.12
CA ILE A 29 0.15 0.23 -11.52
C ILE A 29 -1.25 0.65 -11.98
N PRO A 30 -1.98 -0.21 -12.73
CA PRO A 30 -3.26 0.18 -13.33
C PRO A 30 -4.39 0.29 -12.30
N ASN A 31 -4.32 -0.47 -11.20
CA ASN A 31 -5.37 -0.52 -10.19
C ASN A 31 -4.78 -0.36 -8.79
N PHE A 32 -5.29 0.61 -8.03
CA PHE A 32 -4.79 0.93 -6.70
C PHE A 32 -5.89 1.49 -5.80
N GLU A 33 -5.91 1.05 -4.55
CA GLU A 33 -6.73 1.64 -3.50
C GLU A 33 -5.91 1.73 -2.22
N ALA A 34 -5.96 2.87 -1.51
CA ALA A 34 -5.38 3.00 -0.18
C ALA A 34 -6.35 3.64 0.80
N ARG A 35 -6.59 2.97 1.93
CA ARG A 35 -7.52 3.43 2.97
C ARG A 35 -6.98 3.26 4.37
N ASN A 36 -7.20 4.29 5.19
CA ASN A 36 -6.91 4.26 6.61
C ASN A 36 -7.93 3.38 7.33
N VAL A 37 -7.45 2.47 8.16
CA VAL A 37 -8.27 1.63 9.02
C VAL A 37 -7.68 1.58 10.43
N LYS A 38 -8.39 0.97 11.36
CA LYS A 38 -7.85 0.58 12.66
C LYS A 38 -7.90 -0.93 12.83
N ILE A 39 -6.78 -1.53 13.22
CA ILE A 39 -6.69 -2.96 13.53
C ILE A 39 -6.34 -3.05 15.01
N ASN A 40 -7.22 -3.64 15.82
CA ASN A 40 -7.07 -3.72 17.28
C ASN A 40 -6.80 -2.36 17.94
N GLY A 41 -7.46 -1.30 17.46
CA GLY A 41 -7.31 0.07 17.96
C GLY A 41 -6.06 0.82 17.46
N LYS A 42 -5.10 0.12 16.83
CA LYS A 42 -3.90 0.72 16.23
C LYS A 42 -4.18 1.25 14.83
N GLU A 43 -3.46 2.31 14.45
CA GLU A 43 -3.45 2.81 13.09
C GLU A 43 -2.90 1.76 12.13
N ALA A 44 -3.61 1.59 11.01
CA ALA A 44 -3.15 0.77 9.91
C ALA A 44 -3.62 1.36 8.58
N LEU A 45 -2.91 1.02 7.52
CA LEU A 45 -3.24 1.34 6.14
C LEU A 45 -3.41 0.05 5.37
N ILE A 46 -4.56 -0.11 4.72
CA ILE A 46 -4.79 -1.18 3.75
C ILE A 46 -4.56 -0.59 2.37
N VAL A 47 -3.72 -1.26 1.59
CA VAL A 47 -3.44 -0.97 0.20
C VAL A 47 -3.85 -2.17 -0.63
N LEU A 48 -4.64 -1.96 -1.67
CA LEU A 48 -4.97 -2.97 -2.67
C LEU A 48 -4.33 -2.55 -3.99
N ILE A 49 -3.71 -3.49 -4.69
CA ILE A 49 -3.10 -3.28 -6.00
C ILE A 49 -3.46 -4.44 -6.91
N ASP A 50 -3.66 -4.17 -8.20
CA ASP A 50 -3.71 -5.18 -9.26
C ASP A 50 -2.96 -4.67 -10.49
N GLY A 51 -2.38 -5.58 -11.26
CA GLY A 51 -1.50 -5.28 -12.39
C GLY A 51 -0.62 -6.46 -12.78
N GLU A 52 0.32 -6.22 -13.68
CA GLU A 52 1.26 -7.23 -14.12
C GLU A 52 2.24 -7.60 -13.01
N LYS A 53 2.72 -8.85 -13.02
CA LYS A 53 3.57 -9.41 -11.95
C LYS A 53 4.79 -8.52 -11.65
N GLU A 54 5.47 -8.05 -12.69
CA GLU A 54 6.68 -7.22 -12.55
C GLU A 54 6.38 -5.86 -11.89
N GLN A 55 5.22 -5.26 -12.20
CA GLN A 55 4.78 -4.00 -11.61
C GLN A 55 4.47 -4.20 -10.12
N ILE A 56 3.72 -5.25 -9.81
CA ILE A 56 3.35 -5.62 -8.45
C ILE A 56 4.58 -5.91 -7.59
N GLU A 57 5.55 -6.67 -8.10
CA GLU A 57 6.81 -6.95 -7.41
C GLU A 57 7.63 -5.68 -7.15
N SER A 58 7.67 -4.77 -8.13
CA SER A 58 8.34 -3.47 -8.01
C SER A 58 7.66 -2.58 -6.96
N PHE A 59 6.33 -2.57 -6.93
CA PHE A 59 5.57 -1.80 -5.94
C PHE A 59 5.76 -2.36 -4.52
N VAL A 60 5.72 -3.69 -4.36
CA VAL A 60 5.98 -4.32 -3.05
C VAL A 60 7.39 -3.98 -2.54
N ARG A 61 8.39 -3.94 -3.43
CA ARG A 61 9.74 -3.50 -3.09
C ARG A 61 9.74 -2.03 -2.64
N PHE A 62 9.11 -1.16 -3.41
CA PHE A 62 8.98 0.26 -3.07
C PHE A 62 8.37 0.48 -1.67
N VAL A 63 7.28 -0.21 -1.33
CA VAL A 63 6.62 -0.10 -0.01
C VAL A 63 7.51 -0.59 1.14
N LYS A 64 8.37 -1.59 0.89
CA LYS A 64 9.29 -2.11 1.92
C LYS A 64 10.51 -1.22 2.14
N GLU A 65 10.95 -0.52 1.10
CA GLU A 65 12.18 0.27 1.12
C GLU A 65 11.92 1.75 1.43
N ASN A 66 10.70 2.24 1.21
CA ASN A 66 10.37 3.65 1.30
C ASN A 66 9.13 3.89 2.17
N LYS A 67 9.12 5.04 2.84
CA LYS A 67 8.00 5.51 3.66
C LYS A 67 8.04 7.04 3.76
N PRO A 68 6.92 7.70 4.08
CA PRO A 68 6.96 9.11 4.46
C PRO A 68 7.87 9.35 5.67
N GLU A 69 8.51 10.52 5.70
CA GLU A 69 9.49 10.90 6.75
C GLU A 69 8.93 10.72 8.16
N ASN A 70 7.71 11.22 8.38
CA ASN A 70 7.03 11.21 9.68
C ASN A 70 6.33 9.88 10.02
N ALA A 71 6.35 8.89 9.13
CA ALA A 71 5.74 7.59 9.37
C ALA A 71 6.64 6.70 10.24
N VAL A 72 6.03 5.95 11.16
CA VAL A 72 6.70 4.88 11.90
C VAL A 72 5.99 3.58 11.56
N VAL A 73 6.67 2.69 10.84
CA VAL A 73 6.13 1.39 10.42
C VAL A 73 6.51 0.33 11.43
N GLU A 74 5.53 -0.39 11.97
CA GLU A 74 5.72 -1.53 12.87
C GLU A 74 5.77 -2.84 12.08
N GLU A 75 4.85 -3.04 11.14
CA GLU A 75 4.74 -4.26 10.34
C GLU A 75 4.23 -3.95 8.93
N ILE A 76 4.72 -4.71 7.94
CA ILE A 76 4.17 -4.77 6.60
C ILE A 76 3.83 -6.22 6.29
N ARG A 77 2.54 -6.49 6.07
CA ARG A 77 2.05 -7.81 5.65
C ARG A 77 1.55 -7.74 4.22
N VAL A 78 1.96 -8.70 3.40
CA VAL A 78 1.57 -8.81 1.98
C VAL A 78 0.85 -10.13 1.79
N GLU A 79 -0.33 -10.10 1.18
CA GLU A 79 -1.21 -11.26 0.99
C GLU A 79 -1.81 -11.21 -0.41
N GLU A 80 -2.07 -12.37 -1.00
CA GLU A 80 -2.89 -12.43 -2.22
C GLU A 80 -4.29 -11.87 -1.98
N TYR A 81 -4.81 -11.17 -2.96
CA TYR A 81 -6.17 -10.64 -2.94
C TYR A 81 -6.95 -11.22 -4.13
N HIS A 82 -8.14 -11.75 -3.85
CA HIS A 82 -8.99 -12.37 -4.87
C HIS A 82 -10.20 -11.51 -5.26
N GLY A 83 -10.26 -10.26 -4.76
CA GLY A 83 -11.31 -9.31 -5.12
C GLY A 83 -10.89 -8.38 -6.25
N ILE A 84 -11.81 -7.51 -6.68
CA ILE A 84 -11.56 -6.49 -7.70
C ILE A 84 -10.91 -5.27 -7.03
N VAL A 85 -9.83 -4.78 -7.62
CA VAL A 85 -9.21 -3.50 -7.27
C VAL A 85 -9.65 -2.46 -8.29
N ARG A 86 -10.03 -1.26 -7.83
CA ARG A 86 -10.49 -0.18 -8.72
C ARG A 86 -9.32 0.46 -9.46
N ASP A 87 -9.63 1.05 -10.59
CA ASP A 87 -8.76 1.99 -11.30
C ASP A 87 -8.38 3.19 -10.42
N ILE A 88 -7.21 3.77 -10.72
CA ILE A 88 -6.67 4.99 -10.09
C ILE A 88 -7.47 6.23 -10.49
#